data_AF-A0AAW0AZ96-F1
#
_entry.id   AF-A0AAW0AZ96-F1
#
_cell.length_a   1.000
_cell.length_b   1.000
_cell.length_c   1.000
_cell.angle_alpha   90.00
_cell.angle_beta   90.00
_cell.angle_gamma   90.00
#
_symmetry.space_group_name_H-M   'P 1'
#
loop_
_entity.id
_entity.type
_entity.pdbx_description
1 polymer ?
#
loop_
_entity_poly.entity_id
_entity_poly.type
_entity_poly.pdbx_seq_one_letter_code
_entity_poly.pdbx_strand_id
1 'polypeptide(L)'
;MVPELAEERARLVELEMQILEVERTLAALRLQESVARARLNAYKYPVLSLPDEIIAEMFLHFVPEYPKCSPAAGPCSPMRLTHICRLWREIALATPRLWRALSLPFRSPSSVGNLWLSRAGSLPLAICLQESDGNTPDFPAHVTALLPYLPLCEYLEIGLALRVSDLPIMESEFPILKHLDLSLSGIPPHDIELFSVPMLRSVVVEIHATHGIALPWTQLDTLSLYDITLPNCEDVLRQVTNLVHLTLDLYVDDDAQDFVIQPAITLPHLKSFKADGERNMKRLLDSFVLPSLLQLDVAEDYLGKDPIASLTTFILRSGCKLEKLYVTYADSLSNTPYLPTFASVEEVHVLAGSWPDRSNLHLLS
;
A
#
# COMPACT_ATOMS: atom_id res chain seq x y z
N MET A 1 54.48 -13.05 -73.69
CA MET A 1 54.82 -11.76 -73.04
C MET A 1 53.94 -10.59 -73.46
N VAL A 2 53.60 -10.39 -74.74
CA VAL A 2 52.72 -9.26 -75.19
C VAL A 2 51.20 -9.45 -74.92
N PRO A 3 50.60 -10.67 -75.01
CA PRO A 3 49.16 -10.85 -74.79
C PRO A 3 48.72 -10.67 -73.33
N GLU A 4 49.56 -11.12 -72.39
CA GLU A 4 49.35 -11.10 -70.94
C GLU A 4 49.31 -9.66 -70.38
N LEU A 5 50.10 -8.76 -70.99
CA LEU A 5 50.07 -7.33 -70.69
C LEU A 5 48.80 -6.63 -71.22
N ALA A 6 48.17 -7.17 -72.27
CA ALA A 6 46.91 -6.63 -72.79
C ALA A 6 45.72 -7.04 -71.91
N GLU A 7 45.75 -8.26 -71.39
CA GLU A 7 44.75 -8.78 -70.43
C GLU A 7 44.79 -8.00 -69.10
N GLU A 8 45.98 -7.76 -68.54
CA GLU A 8 46.14 -6.95 -67.32
C GLU A 8 45.72 -5.48 -67.53
N ARG A 9 45.93 -4.91 -68.72
CA ARG A 9 45.43 -3.57 -69.06
C ARG A 9 43.90 -3.52 -69.13
N ALA A 10 43.27 -4.55 -69.71
CA ALA A 10 41.81 -4.65 -69.74
C ALA A 10 41.23 -4.81 -68.32
N ARG A 11 41.89 -5.61 -67.48
CA ARG A 11 41.53 -5.79 -66.07
C ARG A 11 41.70 -4.51 -65.26
N LEU A 12 42.75 -3.73 -65.51
CA LEU A 12 42.96 -2.45 -64.85
C LEU A 12 41.82 -1.47 -65.16
N VAL A 13 41.40 -1.36 -66.44
CA VAL A 13 40.27 -0.52 -66.85
C VAL A 13 38.98 -0.98 -66.18
N GLU A 14 38.74 -2.29 -66.09
CA GLU A 14 37.58 -2.84 -65.40
C GLU A 14 37.59 -2.48 -63.90
N LEU A 15 38.73 -2.62 -63.23
CA LEU A 15 38.88 -2.23 -61.82
C LEU A 15 38.70 -0.72 -61.61
N GLU A 16 39.22 0.12 -62.50
CA GLU A 16 39.03 1.57 -62.45
C GLU A 16 37.56 1.95 -62.60
N MET A 17 36.81 1.28 -63.50
CA MET A 17 35.36 1.47 -63.62
C MET A 17 34.62 1.03 -62.36
N GLN A 18 35.00 -0.10 -61.76
CA GLN A 18 34.39 -0.58 -60.51
C GLN A 18 34.68 0.35 -59.33
N ILE A 19 35.90 0.87 -59.22
CA ILE A 19 36.27 1.87 -58.21
C ILE A 19 35.40 3.12 -58.38
N LEU A 20 35.28 3.64 -59.60
CA LEU A 20 34.47 4.82 -59.88
C LEU A 20 32.99 4.61 -59.52
N GLU A 21 32.45 3.42 -59.80
CA GLU A 21 31.06 3.10 -59.48
C GLU A 21 30.82 2.96 -57.96
N VAL A 22 31.76 2.33 -57.25
CA VAL A 22 31.72 2.25 -55.78
C VAL A 22 31.85 3.64 -55.16
N GLU A 23 32.72 4.50 -55.67
CA GLU A 23 32.88 5.89 -55.20
C GLU A 23 31.61 6.71 -55.40
N ARG A 24 30.93 6.58 -56.54
CA ARG A 24 29.63 7.21 -56.80
C ARG A 24 28.56 6.72 -55.83
N THR A 25 28.50 5.41 -55.64
CA THR A 25 27.55 4.78 -54.70
C THR A 25 27.80 5.24 -53.27
N LEU A 26 29.07 5.28 -52.84
CA LEU A 26 29.46 5.76 -51.51
C LEU A 26 29.10 7.24 -51.31
N ALA A 27 29.34 8.09 -52.31
CA ALA A 27 28.96 9.49 -52.26
C ALA A 27 27.45 9.68 -52.13
N ALA A 28 26.66 8.91 -52.90
CA ALA A 28 25.20 8.93 -52.82
C ALA A 28 24.70 8.46 -51.43
N LEU A 29 25.27 7.37 -50.89
CA LEU A 29 24.93 6.87 -49.57
C LEU A 29 25.28 7.86 -48.45
N ARG A 30 26.45 8.52 -48.52
CA ARG A 30 26.81 9.58 -47.56
C ARG A 30 25.88 10.78 -47.62
N LEU A 31 25.43 11.17 -48.82
CA LEU A 31 24.42 12.22 -48.95
C LEU A 31 23.10 11.78 -48.30
N GLN A 32 22.64 10.56 -48.58
CA GLN A 32 21.44 10.01 -47.94
C GLN A 32 21.57 9.93 -46.41
N GLU A 33 22.73 9.51 -45.90
CA GLU A 33 23.02 9.51 -44.45
C GLU A 33 22.91 10.92 -43.88
N SER A 34 23.53 11.92 -44.53
CA SER A 34 23.50 13.31 -44.06
C SER A 34 22.08 13.88 -44.03
N VAL A 35 21.26 13.57 -45.04
CA VAL A 35 19.86 14.01 -45.12
C VAL A 35 19.01 13.32 -44.05
N ALA A 36 19.19 12.01 -43.86
CA ALA A 36 18.49 11.27 -42.81
C ALA A 36 18.84 11.81 -41.41
N ARG A 37 20.14 12.07 -41.16
CA ARG A 37 20.62 12.65 -39.90
C ARG A 37 20.08 14.07 -39.67
N ALA A 38 20.03 14.91 -40.71
CA ALA A 38 19.43 16.24 -40.64
C ALA A 38 17.92 16.18 -40.32
N ARG A 39 17.18 15.25 -40.93
CA ARG A 39 15.75 15.03 -40.64
C ARG A 39 15.49 14.59 -39.21
N LEU A 40 16.30 13.65 -38.69
CA LEU A 40 16.20 13.20 -37.30
C LEU A 40 16.51 14.33 -36.32
N ASN A 41 17.54 15.13 -36.60
CA ASN A 41 17.90 16.28 -35.76
C ASN A 41 16.85 17.41 -35.79
N ALA A 42 16.15 17.59 -36.92
CA ALA A 42 15.05 18.55 -37.04
C ALA A 42 13.80 18.11 -36.26
N TYR A 43 13.63 16.80 -36.03
CA TYR A 43 12.53 16.26 -35.27
C TYR A 43 12.74 16.51 -33.77
N LYS A 44 12.11 17.56 -33.24
CA LYS A 44 12.05 17.77 -31.80
C LYS A 44 11.14 16.70 -31.19
N TYR A 45 11.72 15.76 -30.47
CA TYR A 45 10.96 14.84 -29.63
C TYR A 45 10.24 15.68 -28.57
N PRO A 46 8.89 15.78 -28.60
CA PRO A 46 8.15 16.73 -27.75
C PRO A 46 8.46 16.53 -26.26
N VAL A 47 8.65 15.28 -25.85
CA VAL A 47 8.98 14.92 -24.46
C VAL A 47 10.37 15.36 -23.99
N LEU A 48 11.29 15.63 -24.92
CA LEU A 48 12.63 16.18 -24.62
C LEU A 48 12.66 17.71 -24.71
N SER A 49 11.53 18.35 -25.03
CA SER A 49 11.38 19.81 -25.07
C SER A 49 10.56 20.37 -23.91
N LEU A 50 10.03 19.50 -23.07
CA LEU A 50 9.33 19.89 -21.84
C LEU A 50 10.35 20.38 -20.81
N PRO A 51 10.00 21.39 -19.98
CA PRO A 51 10.78 21.72 -18.79
C PRO A 51 10.92 20.51 -17.86
N ASP A 52 12.04 20.45 -17.13
CA ASP A 52 12.36 19.34 -16.23
C ASP A 52 11.27 19.17 -15.15
N GLU A 53 10.64 20.25 -14.70
CA GLU A 53 9.57 20.23 -13.70
C GLU A 53 8.32 19.52 -14.22
N ILE A 54 7.98 19.70 -15.49
CA ILE A 54 6.81 19.04 -16.10
C ILE A 54 7.08 17.54 -16.24
N ILE A 55 8.30 17.17 -16.63
CA ILE A 55 8.71 15.77 -16.71
C ILE A 55 8.69 15.13 -15.32
N ALA A 56 9.16 15.83 -14.28
CA ALA A 56 9.11 15.37 -12.90
C ALA A 56 7.68 15.15 -12.40
N GLU A 57 6.74 16.06 -12.71
CA GLU A 57 5.32 15.86 -12.38
C GLU A 57 4.71 14.67 -13.14
N MET A 58 5.06 14.48 -14.41
CA MET A 58 4.66 13.27 -15.15
C MET A 58 5.18 11.99 -14.49
N PHE A 59 6.41 12.02 -13.95
CA PHE A 59 6.99 10.89 -13.23
C PHE A 59 6.24 10.59 -11.92
N LEU A 60 5.75 11.63 -11.24
CA LEU A 60 4.97 11.48 -10.01
C LEU A 60 3.61 10.84 -10.28
N HIS A 61 3.02 11.07 -11.45
CA HIS A 61 1.82 10.36 -11.89
C HIS A 61 2.06 8.92 -12.38
N PHE A 62 3.32 8.55 -12.64
CA PHE A 62 3.69 7.19 -13.04
C PHE A 62 3.85 6.25 -11.84
N VAL A 63 4.29 6.76 -10.70
CA VAL A 63 4.44 5.99 -9.45
C VAL A 63 3.12 5.95 -8.67
N PRO A 64 2.93 5.02 -7.71
CA PRO A 64 1.78 5.05 -6.83
C PRO A 64 1.68 6.36 -6.04
N GLU A 65 0.45 6.80 -5.81
CA GLU A 65 0.20 7.99 -5.01
C GLU A 65 0.63 7.77 -3.56
N TYR A 66 1.44 8.69 -3.02
CA TYR A 66 1.87 8.66 -1.62
C TYR A 66 0.66 8.62 -0.68
N PRO A 67 0.64 7.78 0.36
CA PRO A 67 1.76 7.02 0.93
C PRO A 67 2.01 5.63 0.32
N LYS A 68 1.30 5.23 -0.75
CA LYS A 68 1.48 3.91 -1.35
C LYS A 68 2.92 3.71 -1.80
N CYS A 69 3.53 2.64 -1.29
CA CYS A 69 4.92 2.33 -1.55
C CYS A 69 5.14 1.92 -3.01
N SER A 70 6.18 2.48 -3.64
CA SER A 70 6.64 2.02 -4.96
C SER A 70 7.43 0.72 -4.82
N PRO A 71 7.28 -0.24 -5.75
CA PRO A 71 8.12 -1.43 -5.73
C PRO A 71 9.56 -1.07 -6.10
N ALA A 72 10.53 -1.74 -5.48
CA ALA A 72 11.96 -1.55 -5.78
C ALA A 72 12.30 -1.82 -7.26
N ALA A 73 11.53 -2.70 -7.93
CA ALA A 73 11.64 -3.00 -9.36
C ALA A 73 10.27 -3.33 -9.97
N GLY A 74 10.16 -3.27 -11.30
CA GLY A 74 8.93 -3.65 -12.02
C GLY A 74 8.02 -2.46 -12.37
N PRO A 75 6.75 -2.71 -12.74
CA PRO A 75 5.77 -1.68 -13.07
C PRO A 75 5.66 -0.62 -11.98
N CYS A 76 5.49 0.64 -12.37
CA CYS A 76 5.36 1.78 -11.47
C CYS A 76 6.58 2.06 -10.56
N SER A 77 7.72 1.37 -10.75
CA SER A 77 8.96 1.66 -10.02
C SER A 77 9.67 2.87 -10.64
N PRO A 78 10.01 3.93 -9.87
CA PRO A 78 10.79 5.07 -10.36
C PRO A 78 12.16 4.67 -10.91
N MET A 79 12.69 3.48 -10.57
CA MET A 79 13.91 2.97 -11.19
C MET A 79 13.79 2.84 -12.71
N ARG A 80 12.61 2.48 -13.23
CA ARG A 80 12.39 2.40 -14.69
C ARG A 80 12.62 3.73 -15.39
N LEU A 81 12.24 4.84 -14.75
CA LEU A 81 12.44 6.18 -15.30
C LEU A 81 13.92 6.50 -15.47
N THR A 82 14.78 5.98 -14.58
CA THR A 82 16.23 6.16 -14.66
C THR A 82 16.91 5.36 -15.77
N HIS A 83 16.21 4.42 -16.41
CA HIS A 83 16.74 3.57 -17.47
C HIS A 83 16.25 3.93 -18.88
N ILE A 84 15.41 4.96 -19.03
CA ILE A 84 14.84 5.36 -20.33
C ILE A 84 15.86 6.14 -21.18
N CYS A 85 16.36 7.26 -20.65
CA CYS A 85 17.40 8.04 -21.29
C CYS A 85 18.19 8.83 -20.24
N ARG A 86 19.30 9.46 -20.65
CA ARG A 86 20.16 10.24 -19.74
C ARG A 86 19.41 11.39 -19.06
N LEU A 87 18.62 12.15 -19.82
CA LEU A 87 17.85 13.28 -19.28
C LEU A 87 16.86 12.81 -18.20
N TRP A 88 16.10 11.75 -18.48
CA TRP A 88 15.12 11.21 -17.53
C TRP A 88 15.79 10.66 -16.27
N ARG A 89 16.97 10.07 -16.40
CA ARG A 89 17.79 9.65 -15.26
C ARG A 89 18.19 10.83 -14.40
N GLU A 90 18.67 11.91 -14.99
CA GLU A 90 19.06 13.12 -14.27
C GLU A 90 17.85 13.73 -13.53
N ILE A 91 16.71 13.89 -14.21
CA ILE A 91 15.48 14.43 -13.63
C ILE A 91 14.94 13.54 -12.51
N ALA A 92 14.84 12.23 -12.73
CA ALA A 92 14.31 11.29 -11.74
C ALA A 92 15.18 11.27 -10.47
N LEU A 93 16.51 11.23 -10.63
CA LEU A 93 17.44 11.27 -9.48
C LEU A 93 17.40 12.63 -8.75
N ALA A 94 17.13 13.72 -9.46
CA ALA A 94 16.98 15.07 -8.89
C ALA A 94 15.59 15.35 -8.29
N THR A 95 14.66 14.38 -8.30
CA THR A 95 13.29 14.55 -7.80
C THR A 95 13.06 13.71 -6.53
N PRO A 96 13.32 14.24 -5.32
CA PRO A 96 13.21 13.50 -4.05
C PRO A 96 11.85 12.85 -3.80
N ARG A 97 10.76 13.48 -4.28
CA ARG A 97 9.38 12.98 -4.12
C ARG A 97 9.15 11.59 -4.72
N LEU A 98 9.93 11.18 -5.73
CA LEU A 98 9.84 9.83 -6.31
C LEU A 98 10.39 8.74 -5.38
N TRP A 99 11.22 9.11 -4.42
CA TRP A 99 11.99 8.17 -3.60
C TRP A 99 11.51 8.09 -2.16
N ARG A 100 10.49 8.89 -1.78
CA ARG A 100 10.00 8.97 -0.39
C ARG A 100 9.10 7.79 0.03
N ALA A 101 8.73 6.90 -0.88
CA ALA A 101 7.89 5.74 -0.60
C ALA A 101 8.48 4.47 -1.22
N LEU A 102 8.72 3.46 -0.41
CA LEU A 102 9.47 2.27 -0.82
C LEU A 102 8.88 0.99 -0.23
N SER A 103 8.57 0.04 -1.11
CA SER A 103 8.29 -1.35 -0.76
C SER A 103 9.54 -2.18 -1.08
N LEU A 104 10.15 -2.73 -0.04
CA LEU A 104 11.33 -3.59 -0.15
C LEU A 104 10.93 -5.05 0.00
N PRO A 105 10.94 -5.84 -1.09
CA PRO A 105 10.88 -7.28 -0.97
C PRO A 105 12.22 -7.79 -0.44
N PHE A 106 12.21 -8.69 0.53
CA PHE A 106 13.42 -9.17 1.23
C PHE A 106 14.40 -9.98 0.39
N ARG A 107 14.02 -10.33 -0.85
CA ARG A 107 14.94 -10.90 -1.84
C ARG A 107 15.87 -9.86 -2.47
N SER A 108 15.68 -8.58 -2.17
CA SER A 108 16.56 -7.51 -2.62
C SER A 108 17.83 -7.46 -1.78
N PRO A 109 18.95 -6.92 -2.28
CA PRO A 109 20.07 -6.57 -1.43
C PRO A 109 19.71 -5.43 -0.46
N SER A 110 20.17 -5.51 0.80
CA SER A 110 19.92 -4.48 1.82
C SER A 110 20.40 -3.07 1.41
N SER A 111 21.38 -2.99 0.51
CA SER A 111 21.89 -1.73 -0.05
C SER A 111 20.86 -0.96 -0.88
N VAL A 112 19.84 -1.64 -1.44
CA VAL A 112 18.79 -1.01 -2.25
C VAL A 112 17.99 -0.03 -1.42
N GLY A 113 17.63 -0.39 -0.19
CA GLY A 113 16.87 0.48 0.71
C GLY A 113 17.61 1.79 0.99
N ASN A 114 18.89 1.69 1.37
CA ASN A 114 19.73 2.85 1.62
C ASN A 114 19.93 3.72 0.36
N LEU A 115 20.20 3.09 -0.79
CA LEU A 115 20.38 3.81 -2.06
C LEU A 115 19.09 4.54 -2.49
N TRP A 116 17.94 3.98 -2.19
CA TRP A 116 16.65 4.56 -2.52
C TRP A 116 16.32 5.73 -1.59
N LEU A 117 16.30 5.48 -0.27
CA LEU A 117 15.87 6.48 0.71
C LEU A 117 16.85 7.64 0.85
N SER A 118 18.14 7.45 0.57
CA SER A 118 19.10 8.56 0.50
C SER A 118 18.74 9.61 -0.55
N ARG A 119 17.94 9.27 -1.58
CA ARG A 119 17.46 10.22 -2.60
C ARG A 119 16.22 11.00 -2.16
N ALA A 120 15.50 10.54 -1.14
CA ALA A 120 14.33 11.24 -0.60
C ALA A 120 14.71 12.50 0.20
N GLY A 121 15.98 12.63 0.60
CA GLY A 121 16.46 13.75 1.39
C GLY A 121 15.81 13.77 2.76
N SER A 122 15.20 14.91 3.13
CA SER A 122 14.54 15.11 4.42
C SER A 122 13.00 15.03 4.34
N LEU A 123 12.46 14.45 3.26
CA LEU A 123 11.01 14.29 3.12
C LEU A 123 10.51 13.21 4.07
N PRO A 124 9.26 13.32 4.59
CA PRO A 124 8.67 12.24 5.37
C PRO A 124 8.52 10.97 4.50
N LEU A 125 8.80 9.82 5.08
CA LEU A 125 8.95 8.56 4.37
C LEU A 125 7.75 7.63 4.58
N ALA A 126 7.49 6.80 3.57
CA ALA A 126 6.66 5.62 3.67
C ALA A 126 7.54 4.39 3.41
N ILE A 127 7.62 3.48 4.38
CA ILE A 127 8.49 2.30 4.31
C ILE A 127 7.62 1.07 4.52
N CYS A 128 7.61 0.18 3.53
CA CYS A 128 6.87 -1.08 3.56
C CYS A 128 7.87 -2.26 3.50
N LEU A 129 7.87 -3.07 4.55
CA LEU A 129 8.74 -4.24 4.74
C LEU A 129 7.86 -5.49 4.83
N GLN A 130 7.98 -6.42 3.88
CA GLN A 130 7.11 -7.62 3.85
C GLN A 130 7.93 -8.92 3.84
N GLU A 131 7.73 -9.74 4.89
CA GLU A 131 8.28 -11.11 4.99
C GLU A 131 7.40 -12.12 4.31
N SER A 132 7.91 -12.78 3.27
CA SER A 132 7.10 -13.73 2.51
C SER A 132 7.23 -15.19 2.95
N ASP A 133 8.33 -15.60 3.59
CA ASP A 133 8.61 -17.03 3.79
C ASP A 133 9.28 -17.42 5.13
N GLY A 134 9.47 -16.49 6.07
CA GLY A 134 9.99 -16.77 7.43
C GLY A 134 11.40 -17.38 7.46
N ASN A 135 12.09 -17.43 6.33
CA ASN A 135 13.41 -18.05 6.18
C ASN A 135 14.37 -17.08 5.48
N THR A 136 14.23 -15.78 5.75
CA THR A 136 15.04 -14.73 5.14
C THR A 136 16.20 -14.34 6.05
N PRO A 137 17.41 -14.94 5.89
CA PRO A 137 18.55 -14.67 6.77
C PRO A 137 19.02 -13.20 6.74
N ASP A 138 18.70 -12.46 5.67
CA ASP A 138 19.13 -11.08 5.47
C ASP A 138 18.15 -10.04 6.03
N PHE A 139 17.02 -10.43 6.63
CA PHE A 139 16.03 -9.47 7.12
C PHE A 139 16.59 -8.49 8.19
N PRO A 140 17.36 -8.94 9.20
CA PRO A 140 18.00 -8.01 10.15
C PRO A 140 18.94 -7.00 9.47
N ALA A 141 19.61 -7.40 8.39
CA ALA A 141 20.48 -6.52 7.62
C ALA A 141 19.70 -5.44 6.86
N HIS A 142 18.49 -5.77 6.38
CA HIS A 142 17.58 -4.79 5.79
C HIS A 142 17.12 -3.76 6.82
N VAL A 143 16.65 -4.22 7.98
CA VAL A 143 16.24 -3.33 9.07
C VAL A 143 17.39 -2.43 9.49
N THR A 144 18.59 -2.99 9.68
CA THR A 144 19.81 -2.25 10.03
C THR A 144 20.14 -1.15 9.02
N ALA A 145 20.01 -1.44 7.72
CA ALA A 145 20.26 -0.45 6.66
C ALA A 145 19.23 0.70 6.64
N LEU A 146 18.06 0.49 7.24
CA LEU A 146 16.97 1.46 7.27
C LEU A 146 16.93 2.30 8.55
N LEU A 147 17.63 1.90 9.62
CA LEU A 147 17.68 2.62 10.90
C LEU A 147 17.89 4.14 10.76
N PRO A 148 18.79 4.67 9.91
CA PRO A 148 19.00 6.12 9.78
C PRO A 148 17.78 6.90 9.26
N TYR A 149 16.84 6.20 8.64
CA TYR A 149 15.67 6.79 7.98
C TYR A 149 14.39 6.68 8.82
N LEU A 150 14.38 5.83 9.85
CA LEU A 150 13.20 5.61 10.71
C LEU A 150 12.69 6.89 11.41
N PRO A 151 13.54 7.84 11.85
CA PRO A 151 13.03 9.10 12.43
C PRO A 151 12.26 9.99 11.44
N LEU A 152 12.43 9.79 10.14
CA LEU A 152 11.68 10.47 9.07
C LEU A 152 10.47 9.67 8.61
N CYS A 153 10.20 8.51 9.21
CA CYS A 153 9.11 7.64 8.79
C CYS A 153 7.76 8.20 9.26
N GLU A 154 6.89 8.53 8.32
CA GLU A 154 5.52 8.97 8.56
C GLU A 154 4.53 7.80 8.44
N TYR A 155 4.85 6.81 7.58
CA TYR A 155 4.08 5.58 7.35
C TYR A 155 4.99 4.37 7.39
N LEU A 156 4.69 3.41 8.25
CA LEU A 156 5.47 2.19 8.42
C LEU A 156 4.57 0.97 8.30
N GLU A 157 4.86 0.10 7.34
CA GLU A 157 4.21 -1.20 7.18
C GLU A 157 5.27 -2.28 7.38
N ILE A 158 4.98 -3.21 8.30
CA ILE A 158 5.86 -4.31 8.66
C ILE A 158 5.05 -5.60 8.70
N GLY A 159 5.30 -6.48 7.73
CA GLY A 159 4.83 -7.86 7.72
C GLY A 159 5.96 -8.80 8.15
N LEU A 160 5.80 -9.53 9.25
CA LEU A 160 6.79 -10.45 9.81
C LEU A 160 6.23 -11.86 9.98
N ALA A 161 7.07 -12.84 9.71
CA ALA A 161 6.88 -14.25 10.06
C ALA A 161 7.86 -14.69 11.17
N LEU A 162 8.85 -13.85 11.51
CA LEU A 162 9.86 -14.08 12.55
C LEU A 162 9.65 -13.21 13.81
N ARG A 163 10.28 -13.62 14.93
CA ARG A 163 10.17 -12.93 16.24
C ARG A 163 10.66 -11.49 16.14
N VAL A 164 9.78 -10.54 16.49
CA VAL A 164 10.03 -9.09 16.45
C VAL A 164 11.08 -8.65 17.48
N SER A 165 11.19 -9.36 18.60
CA SER A 165 12.00 -8.99 19.77
C SER A 165 13.50 -8.86 19.48
N ASP A 166 14.00 -9.48 18.41
CA ASP A 166 15.42 -9.47 18.03
C ASP A 166 15.75 -8.34 17.01
N LEU A 167 14.77 -7.51 16.63
CA LEU A 167 14.96 -6.51 15.59
C LEU A 167 15.39 -5.16 16.18
N PRO A 168 16.42 -4.50 15.61
CA PRO A 168 16.90 -3.20 16.10
C PRO A 168 15.89 -2.06 15.87
N ILE A 169 14.80 -2.31 15.12
CA ILE A 169 13.70 -1.37 14.94
C ILE A 169 12.95 -1.10 16.25
N MET A 170 13.00 -2.03 17.21
CA MET A 170 12.37 -1.85 18.52
C MET A 170 13.01 -0.68 19.27
N GLU A 171 14.33 -0.54 19.26
CA GLU A 171 15.02 0.55 19.97
C GLU A 171 14.96 1.91 19.25
N SER A 172 14.24 2.01 18.13
CA SER A 172 14.22 3.21 17.29
C SER A 172 13.11 4.19 17.69
N GLU A 173 13.38 5.48 17.53
CA GLU A 173 12.39 6.55 17.74
C GLU A 173 11.63 6.91 16.46
N PHE A 174 10.34 7.18 16.61
CA PHE A 174 9.42 7.46 15.52
C PHE A 174 8.65 8.78 15.75
N PRO A 175 9.36 9.93 15.73
CA PRO A 175 8.82 11.21 16.18
C PRO A 175 7.68 11.75 15.30
N ILE A 176 7.61 11.35 14.02
CA ILE A 176 6.61 11.83 13.07
C ILE A 176 5.71 10.72 12.51
N LEU A 177 5.80 9.50 13.04
CA LEU A 177 5.03 8.36 12.55
C LEU A 177 3.54 8.59 12.83
N LYS A 178 2.72 8.56 11.79
CA LYS A 178 1.27 8.77 11.85
C LYS A 178 0.49 7.49 11.60
N HIS A 179 1.03 6.61 10.77
CA HIS A 179 0.40 5.35 10.39
C HIS A 179 1.35 4.19 10.62
N LEU A 180 0.86 3.16 11.29
CA LEU A 180 1.58 1.93 11.56
C LEU A 180 0.71 0.75 11.12
N ASP A 181 1.26 -0.11 10.28
CA ASP A 181 0.67 -1.36 9.85
C ASP A 181 1.59 -2.52 10.26
N LEU A 182 1.05 -3.46 11.03
CA LEU A 182 1.75 -4.60 11.60
C LEU A 182 1.02 -5.90 11.25
N SER A 183 1.57 -6.68 10.33
CA SER A 183 1.10 -8.03 10.03
C SER A 183 2.03 -9.06 10.65
N LEU A 184 1.56 -9.81 11.66
CA LEU A 184 2.40 -10.75 12.41
C LEU A 184 1.84 -12.16 12.31
N SER A 185 2.32 -12.91 11.33
CA SER A 185 1.90 -14.30 11.14
C SER A 185 2.66 -15.26 12.06
N GLY A 186 1.93 -16.12 12.79
CA GLY A 186 2.50 -17.32 13.43
C GLY A 186 3.25 -17.14 14.76
N ILE A 187 3.20 -15.96 15.39
CA ILE A 187 3.89 -15.71 16.66
C ILE A 187 2.90 -15.14 17.68
N PRO A 188 2.76 -15.73 18.88
CA PRO A 188 2.01 -15.10 19.94
C PRO A 188 2.73 -13.80 20.34
N PRO A 189 2.05 -12.66 20.38
CA PRO A 189 2.65 -11.35 20.65
C PRO A 189 3.27 -11.37 22.04
N HIS A 190 4.60 -11.46 22.11
CA HIS A 190 5.33 -11.22 23.34
C HIS A 190 6.16 -9.97 23.10
N ASP A 191 5.74 -8.91 23.80
CA ASP A 191 6.44 -7.65 24.06
C ASP A 191 6.91 -6.87 22.80
N ILE A 192 5.95 -6.37 22.01
CA ILE A 192 6.22 -5.31 21.04
C ILE A 192 6.03 -3.98 21.75
N GLU A 193 7.16 -3.40 22.14
CA GLU A 193 7.23 -2.02 22.60
C GLU A 193 7.84 -1.18 21.47
N LEU A 194 7.02 -0.39 20.79
CA LEU A 194 7.51 0.63 19.86
C LEU A 194 7.80 1.89 20.65
N PHE A 195 9.07 2.23 20.78
CA PHE A 195 9.53 3.32 21.63
C PHE A 195 9.19 4.67 20.98
N SER A 196 8.38 5.47 21.69
CA SER A 196 8.04 6.87 21.37
C SER A 196 7.50 7.11 19.95
N VAL A 197 6.18 6.90 19.80
CA VAL A 197 5.37 7.21 18.60
C VAL A 197 4.35 8.33 18.89
N PRO A 198 4.79 9.57 19.20
CA PRO A 198 3.92 10.62 19.75
C PRO A 198 2.91 11.20 18.75
N MET A 199 3.08 10.96 17.46
CA MET A 199 2.17 11.47 16.41
C MET A 199 1.27 10.39 15.81
N LEU A 200 1.26 9.19 16.39
CA LEU A 200 0.54 8.04 15.85
C LEU A 200 -0.97 8.29 15.91
N ARG A 201 -1.64 8.09 14.78
CA ARG A 201 -3.08 8.34 14.59
C ARG A 201 -3.83 7.12 14.08
N SER A 202 -3.18 6.35 13.20
CA SER A 202 -3.77 5.19 12.55
C SER A 202 -2.94 3.96 12.83
N VAL A 203 -3.59 2.89 13.26
CA VAL A 203 -2.96 1.59 13.47
C VAL A 203 -3.76 0.51 12.74
N VAL A 204 -3.04 -0.31 11.99
CA VAL A 204 -3.53 -1.55 11.40
C VAL A 204 -2.73 -2.68 12.04
N VAL A 205 -3.42 -3.68 12.59
CA VAL A 205 -2.76 -4.87 13.14
C VAL A 205 -3.48 -6.14 12.68
N GLU A 206 -2.73 -7.05 12.08
CA GLU A 206 -3.17 -8.41 11.77
C GLU A 206 -2.46 -9.37 12.72
N ILE A 207 -3.18 -9.78 13.78
CA ILE A 207 -2.67 -10.53 14.93
C ILE A 207 -3.79 -11.36 15.59
N HIS A 208 -3.43 -12.51 16.13
CA HIS A 208 -4.38 -13.33 16.91
C HIS A 208 -4.76 -12.73 18.28
N ALA A 209 -3.98 -11.77 18.80
CA ALA A 209 -4.30 -11.05 20.03
C ALA A 209 -3.54 -9.73 20.20
N THR A 210 -4.09 -8.77 20.94
CA THR A 210 -3.43 -7.47 21.21
C THR A 210 -2.58 -7.43 22.48
N HIS A 211 -2.64 -8.46 23.32
CA HIS A 211 -1.83 -8.51 24.53
C HIS A 211 -0.33 -8.46 24.17
N GLY A 212 0.45 -7.64 24.88
CA GLY A 212 1.88 -7.48 24.61
C GLY A 212 2.24 -6.40 23.57
N ILE A 213 1.27 -5.67 23.03
CA ILE A 213 1.54 -4.49 22.18
C ILE A 213 1.39 -3.21 23.00
N ALA A 214 2.50 -2.53 23.25
CA ALA A 214 2.52 -1.24 23.96
C ALA A 214 2.50 -0.07 22.95
N LEU A 215 1.29 0.42 22.65
CA LEU A 215 1.08 1.60 21.81
C LEU A 215 0.28 2.67 22.56
N PRO A 216 0.39 3.95 22.18
CA PRO A 216 -0.44 5.01 22.72
C PRO A 216 -1.86 4.94 22.13
N TRP A 217 -2.64 3.94 22.54
CA TRP A 217 -3.99 3.67 22.02
C TRP A 217 -4.94 4.87 22.12
N THR A 218 -4.80 5.70 23.15
CA THR A 218 -5.71 6.81 23.45
C THR A 218 -5.67 7.96 22.43
N GLN A 219 -4.59 8.13 21.66
CA GLN A 219 -4.46 9.21 20.67
C GLN A 219 -4.88 8.80 19.25
N LEU A 220 -5.26 7.54 19.05
CA LEU A 220 -5.66 7.00 17.75
C LEU A 220 -7.03 7.54 17.32
N ASP A 221 -7.15 7.86 16.04
CA ASP A 221 -8.41 8.16 15.35
C ASP A 221 -8.88 6.98 14.48
N THR A 222 -7.96 6.11 14.07
CA THR A 222 -8.24 4.99 13.17
C THR A 222 -7.58 3.71 13.70
N LEU A 223 -8.37 2.64 13.81
CA LEU A 223 -7.92 1.33 14.25
C LEU A 223 -8.52 0.26 13.35
N SER A 224 -7.68 -0.58 12.78
CA SER A 224 -8.10 -1.77 12.07
C SER A 224 -7.44 -2.99 12.69
N LEU A 225 -8.23 -3.95 13.15
CA LEU A 225 -7.74 -5.22 13.69
C LEU A 225 -8.21 -6.35 12.79
N TYR A 226 -7.28 -7.21 12.38
CA TYR A 226 -7.55 -8.36 11.51
C TYR A 226 -7.11 -9.66 12.16
N ASP A 227 -7.82 -10.73 11.81
CA ASP A 227 -7.57 -12.10 12.26
C ASP A 227 -7.49 -12.20 13.80
N ILE A 228 -8.46 -11.57 14.48
CA ILE A 228 -8.53 -11.48 15.94
C ILE A 228 -9.89 -11.94 16.47
N THR A 229 -9.93 -12.42 17.72
CA THR A 229 -11.21 -12.67 18.41
C THR A 229 -11.63 -11.45 19.24
N LEU A 230 -12.93 -11.26 19.44
CA LEU A 230 -13.46 -10.14 20.22
C LEU A 230 -12.92 -10.07 21.68
N PRO A 231 -12.79 -11.19 22.43
CA PRO A 231 -12.14 -11.16 23.75
C PRO A 231 -10.69 -10.70 23.70
N ASN A 232 -9.96 -11.05 22.63
CA ASN A 232 -8.53 -10.78 22.51
C ASN A 232 -8.21 -9.33 22.12
N CYS A 233 -9.21 -8.49 21.84
CA CYS A 233 -9.06 -7.06 21.58
C CYS A 233 -9.86 -6.15 22.52
N GLU A 234 -10.59 -6.72 23.49
CA GLU A 234 -11.45 -5.97 24.42
C GLU A 234 -10.69 -4.86 25.17
N ASP A 235 -9.52 -5.20 25.69
CA ASP A 235 -8.64 -4.33 26.46
C ASP A 235 -8.16 -3.11 25.67
N VAL A 236 -7.83 -3.29 24.39
CA VAL A 236 -7.46 -2.19 23.48
C VAL A 236 -8.70 -1.36 23.12
N LEU A 237 -9.81 -2.01 22.80
CA LEU A 237 -11.06 -1.33 22.46
C LEU A 237 -11.57 -0.44 23.60
N ARG A 238 -11.30 -0.80 24.87
CA ARG A 238 -11.61 0.05 26.02
C ARG A 238 -10.71 1.28 26.17
N GLN A 239 -9.53 1.29 25.56
CA GLN A 239 -8.56 2.39 25.65
C GLN A 239 -8.74 3.44 24.53
N VAL A 240 -9.17 3.02 23.33
CA VAL A 240 -9.30 3.87 22.12
C VAL A 240 -10.52 4.80 22.14
N THR A 241 -10.59 5.67 23.13
CA THR A 241 -11.78 6.54 23.36
C THR A 241 -11.95 7.69 22.37
N ASN A 242 -10.88 8.10 21.68
CA ASN A 242 -10.90 9.17 20.65
C ASN A 242 -11.11 8.64 19.23
N LEU A 243 -11.40 7.34 19.09
CA LEU A 243 -11.49 6.67 17.80
C LEU A 243 -12.66 7.22 16.96
N VAL A 244 -12.39 7.45 15.67
CA VAL A 244 -13.34 7.92 14.66
C VAL A 244 -13.70 6.81 13.69
N HIS A 245 -12.71 5.97 13.34
CA HIS A 245 -12.85 4.86 12.41
C HIS A 245 -12.38 3.55 13.05
N LEU A 246 -13.24 2.54 13.02
CA LEU A 246 -12.94 1.19 13.52
C LEU A 246 -13.23 0.17 12.43
N THR A 247 -12.25 -0.70 12.16
CA THR A 247 -12.44 -1.92 11.38
C THR A 247 -12.07 -3.13 12.23
N LEU A 248 -12.96 -4.11 12.29
CA LEU A 248 -12.71 -5.39 12.93
C LEU A 248 -12.96 -6.51 11.91
N ASP A 249 -11.93 -7.30 11.61
CA ASP A 249 -12.04 -8.57 10.91
C ASP A 249 -11.90 -9.70 11.95
N LEU A 250 -13.03 -10.30 12.32
CA LEU A 250 -13.13 -11.22 13.45
C LEU A 250 -13.29 -12.67 12.97
N TYR A 251 -12.51 -13.58 13.54
CA TYR A 251 -12.75 -15.02 13.44
C TYR A 251 -13.39 -15.56 14.74
N VAL A 252 -14.02 -16.72 14.63
CA VAL A 252 -14.59 -17.46 15.77
C VAL A 252 -13.69 -18.64 16.06
N ASP A 253 -13.25 -18.77 17.31
CA ASP A 253 -12.58 -19.99 17.76
C ASP A 253 -13.60 -21.14 17.79
N ASP A 254 -13.24 -22.33 17.29
CA ASP A 254 -14.15 -23.47 17.16
C ASP A 254 -14.83 -23.86 18.50
N ASP A 255 -14.17 -23.51 19.63
CA ASP A 255 -14.65 -23.76 20.99
C ASP A 255 -15.48 -22.60 21.60
N ALA A 256 -15.55 -21.43 20.95
CA ALA A 256 -16.20 -20.23 21.48
C ALA A 256 -17.68 -20.12 21.08
N GLN A 257 -18.57 -20.17 22.07
CA GLN A 257 -19.98 -19.78 21.91
C GLN A 257 -20.11 -18.27 21.68
N ASP A 258 -21.27 -17.83 21.16
CA ASP A 258 -21.65 -16.41 20.96
C ASP A 258 -21.23 -15.55 22.19
N PHE A 259 -20.12 -14.81 22.07
CA PHE A 259 -19.54 -14.04 23.16
C PHE A 259 -20.01 -12.58 23.11
N VAL A 260 -20.41 -12.04 24.26
CA VAL A 260 -20.81 -10.64 24.40
C VAL A 260 -20.00 -10.00 25.52
N ILE A 261 -19.34 -8.89 25.22
CA ILE A 261 -18.55 -8.14 26.20
C ILE A 261 -19.48 -7.40 27.17
N GLN A 262 -19.22 -7.55 28.47
CA GLN A 262 -19.94 -6.85 29.54
C GLN A 262 -18.96 -6.25 30.56
N PRO A 263 -19.06 -4.92 30.86
CA PRO A 263 -20.00 -3.96 30.29
C PRO A 263 -19.66 -3.61 28.83
N ALA A 264 -20.68 -3.26 28.05
CA ALA A 264 -20.52 -2.88 26.64
C ALA A 264 -19.47 -1.78 26.46
N ILE A 265 -18.66 -1.91 25.41
CA ILE A 265 -17.62 -0.95 25.04
C ILE A 265 -18.28 0.31 24.48
N THR A 266 -17.93 1.46 25.05
CA THR A 266 -18.43 2.75 24.59
C THR A 266 -17.34 3.49 23.83
N LEU A 267 -17.58 3.78 22.55
CA LEU A 267 -16.68 4.59 21.71
C LEU A 267 -17.43 5.88 21.33
N PRO A 268 -17.27 6.97 22.09
CA PRO A 268 -18.17 8.12 22.04
C PRO A 268 -18.02 8.94 20.76
N HIS A 269 -16.86 8.90 20.11
CA HIS A 269 -16.53 9.71 18.92
C HIS A 269 -16.53 8.91 17.62
N LEU A 270 -16.85 7.61 17.68
CA LEU A 270 -16.80 6.73 16.52
C LEU A 270 -17.88 7.12 15.51
N LYS A 271 -17.44 7.43 14.29
CA LYS A 271 -18.32 7.82 13.17
C LYS A 271 -18.51 6.70 12.16
N SER A 272 -17.50 5.86 11.97
CA SER A 272 -17.52 4.74 11.04
C SER A 272 -17.11 3.46 11.74
N PHE A 273 -17.94 2.42 11.62
CA PHE A 273 -17.65 1.09 12.12
C PHE A 273 -17.81 0.06 11.00
N LYS A 274 -16.75 -0.70 10.73
CA LYS A 274 -16.73 -1.83 9.82
C LYS A 274 -16.47 -3.12 10.59
N ALA A 275 -17.36 -4.08 10.45
CA ALA A 275 -17.21 -5.44 10.95
C ALA A 275 -17.23 -6.41 9.76
N ASP A 276 -16.08 -7.02 9.51
CA ASP A 276 -15.85 -8.06 8.50
C ASP A 276 -15.41 -9.36 9.21
N GLY A 277 -15.37 -10.48 8.49
CA GLY A 277 -14.76 -11.72 8.98
C GLY A 277 -15.59 -12.99 8.77
N GLU A 278 -15.14 -14.09 9.38
CA GLU A 278 -15.66 -15.43 9.10
C GLU A 278 -17.04 -15.67 9.72
N ARG A 279 -17.86 -16.40 8.95
CA ARG A 279 -19.24 -16.76 9.25
C ARG A 279 -19.28 -17.48 10.59
N ASN A 280 -19.89 -16.90 11.63
CA ASN A 280 -20.56 -17.57 12.77
C ASN A 280 -20.71 -16.69 14.03
N MET A 281 -19.98 -15.58 14.16
CA MET A 281 -20.09 -14.70 15.33
C MET A 281 -21.45 -14.01 15.32
N LYS A 282 -22.32 -14.27 16.29
CA LYS A 282 -23.62 -13.57 16.39
C LYS A 282 -23.58 -12.49 17.44
N ARG A 283 -24.39 -11.45 17.25
CA ARG A 283 -24.64 -10.39 18.24
C ARG A 283 -23.39 -9.57 18.58
N LEU A 284 -22.48 -9.41 17.62
CA LEU A 284 -21.30 -8.54 17.78
C LEU A 284 -21.69 -7.16 18.30
N LEU A 285 -22.77 -6.60 17.72
CA LEU A 285 -23.24 -5.27 18.07
C LEU A 285 -23.59 -5.15 19.55
N ASP A 286 -24.02 -6.22 20.25
CA ASP A 286 -24.39 -6.16 21.67
C ASP A 286 -23.25 -5.79 22.61
N SER A 287 -22.02 -5.95 22.15
CA SER A 287 -20.79 -5.57 22.86
C SER A 287 -20.50 -4.06 22.79
N PHE A 288 -21.28 -3.26 22.05
CA PHE A 288 -20.96 -1.85 21.77
C PHE A 288 -22.09 -0.85 22.07
N VAL A 289 -21.69 0.36 22.45
CA VAL A 289 -22.50 1.58 22.57
C VAL A 289 -21.79 2.69 21.79
N LEU A 290 -22.34 3.07 20.64
CA LEU A 290 -21.65 3.91 19.65
C LEU A 290 -22.48 5.18 19.34
N PRO A 291 -22.53 6.17 20.25
CA PRO A 291 -23.51 7.26 20.18
C PRO A 291 -23.34 8.22 19.00
N SER A 292 -22.14 8.34 18.44
CA SER A 292 -21.84 9.23 17.31
C SER A 292 -21.78 8.51 15.96
N LEU A 293 -22.21 7.24 15.89
CA LEU A 293 -22.06 6.43 14.69
C LEU A 293 -22.93 6.96 13.54
N LEU A 294 -22.30 7.18 12.38
CA LEU A 294 -22.93 7.65 11.14
C LEU A 294 -22.95 6.55 10.07
N GLN A 295 -21.91 5.72 10.01
CA GLN A 295 -21.78 4.64 9.03
C GLN A 295 -21.49 3.29 9.70
N LEU A 296 -22.25 2.27 9.28
CA LEU A 296 -22.07 0.88 9.70
C LEU A 296 -21.92 -0.03 8.47
N ASP A 297 -20.77 -0.67 8.36
CA ASP A 297 -20.47 -1.79 7.44
C ASP A 297 -20.51 -3.09 8.26
N VAL A 298 -21.38 -4.04 7.95
CA VAL A 298 -21.47 -5.30 8.72
C VAL A 298 -21.92 -6.47 7.85
N ALA A 299 -21.31 -7.65 8.01
CA ALA A 299 -21.85 -8.88 7.43
C ALA A 299 -23.13 -9.33 8.15
N GLU A 300 -24.12 -9.84 7.41
CA GLU A 300 -25.41 -10.26 7.98
C GLU A 300 -25.27 -11.26 9.14
N ASP A 301 -24.28 -12.16 9.08
CA ASP A 301 -24.00 -13.16 10.10
C ASP A 301 -23.76 -12.56 11.50
N TYR A 302 -23.16 -11.37 11.57
CA TYR A 302 -22.91 -10.64 12.83
C TYR A 302 -24.17 -10.16 13.52
N LEU A 303 -25.29 -10.06 12.79
CA LEU A 303 -26.56 -9.56 13.32
C LEU A 303 -27.41 -10.68 13.94
N GLY A 304 -27.05 -11.95 13.70
CA GLY A 304 -27.74 -13.12 14.25
C GLY A 304 -29.03 -13.47 13.50
N LYS A 305 -29.93 -14.23 14.15
CA LYS A 305 -31.14 -14.80 13.50
C LYS A 305 -32.18 -13.76 13.07
N ASP A 306 -32.20 -12.61 13.73
CA ASP A 306 -33.12 -11.50 13.41
C ASP A 306 -32.28 -10.22 13.23
N PRO A 307 -31.77 -9.98 12.02
CA PRO A 307 -30.89 -8.85 11.76
C PRO A 307 -31.54 -7.50 12.04
N ILE A 308 -32.84 -7.39 11.76
CA ILE A 308 -33.62 -6.17 11.93
C ILE A 308 -33.79 -5.84 13.42
N ALA A 309 -34.18 -6.83 14.23
CA ALA A 309 -34.34 -6.62 15.68
C ALA A 309 -32.99 -6.30 16.34
N SER A 310 -31.91 -6.94 15.89
CA SER A 310 -30.54 -6.69 16.36
C SER A 310 -30.11 -5.24 16.08
N LEU A 311 -30.26 -4.78 14.83
CA LEU A 311 -29.98 -3.39 14.44
C LEU A 311 -30.84 -2.38 15.20
N THR A 312 -32.14 -2.65 15.35
CA THR A 312 -33.07 -1.79 16.09
C THR A 312 -32.64 -1.64 17.55
N THR A 313 -32.30 -2.75 18.20
CA THR A 313 -31.83 -2.75 19.59
C THR A 313 -30.52 -2.00 19.74
N PHE A 314 -29.58 -2.20 18.81
CA PHE A 314 -28.31 -1.50 18.78
C PHE A 314 -28.47 0.02 18.61
N ILE A 315 -29.30 0.47 17.66
CA ILE A 315 -29.55 1.90 17.42
C ILE A 315 -30.20 2.55 18.65
N LEU A 316 -31.20 1.90 19.24
CA LEU A 316 -31.85 2.40 20.45
C LEU A 316 -30.90 2.47 21.65
N ARG A 317 -30.06 1.44 21.84
CA ARG A 317 -29.06 1.40 22.92
C ARG A 317 -27.98 2.46 22.75
N SER A 318 -27.51 2.66 21.51
CA SER A 318 -26.45 3.63 21.20
C SER A 318 -26.97 5.06 21.11
N GLY A 319 -28.24 5.26 20.75
CA GLY A 319 -28.81 6.58 20.53
C GLY A 319 -28.22 7.31 19.31
N CYS A 320 -27.61 6.58 18.39
CA CYS A 320 -26.92 7.14 17.23
C CYS A 320 -27.88 7.53 16.10
N LYS A 321 -27.41 8.42 15.23
CA LYS A 321 -28.09 8.82 13.99
C LYS A 321 -27.38 8.17 12.81
N LEU A 322 -27.56 6.86 12.68
CA LEU A 322 -26.95 6.12 11.58
C LEU A 322 -27.50 6.67 10.26
N GLU A 323 -26.62 7.18 9.39
CA GLU A 323 -26.93 7.75 8.07
C GLU A 323 -26.75 6.70 6.97
N LYS A 324 -25.71 5.87 7.08
CA LYS A 324 -25.34 4.86 6.09
C LYS A 324 -25.24 3.47 6.69
N LEU A 325 -25.94 2.51 6.08
CA LEU A 325 -25.89 1.11 6.45
C LEU A 325 -25.57 0.27 5.23
N TYR A 326 -24.48 -0.50 5.32
CA TYR A 326 -24.11 -1.48 4.31
C TYR A 326 -24.11 -2.86 4.96
N VAL A 327 -24.85 -3.78 4.36
CA VAL A 327 -24.91 -5.17 4.81
C VAL A 327 -24.44 -6.10 3.69
N THR A 328 -23.40 -6.89 3.96
CA THR A 328 -22.87 -7.91 3.04
C THR A 328 -23.35 -9.31 3.42
N TYR A 329 -23.22 -10.25 2.48
CA TYR A 329 -23.71 -11.63 2.61
C TYR A 329 -25.18 -11.71 3.01
N ALA A 330 -25.97 -10.76 2.51
CA ALA A 330 -27.32 -10.51 2.96
C ALA A 330 -28.35 -11.46 2.32
N ASP A 331 -28.20 -12.76 2.54
CA ASP A 331 -29.10 -13.80 2.03
C ASP A 331 -30.54 -13.64 2.56
N SER A 332 -30.70 -13.20 3.81
CA SER A 332 -32.01 -13.05 4.44
C SER A 332 -32.63 -11.67 4.16
N LEU A 333 -31.84 -10.60 4.28
CA LEU A 333 -32.29 -9.22 4.07
C LEU A 333 -32.57 -8.89 2.60
N SER A 334 -31.85 -9.48 1.65
CA SER A 334 -32.12 -9.28 0.20
C SER A 334 -33.51 -9.77 -0.22
N ASN A 335 -34.10 -10.71 0.52
CA ASN A 335 -35.44 -11.24 0.29
C ASN A 335 -36.54 -10.49 1.07
N THR A 336 -36.19 -9.46 1.86
CA THR A 336 -37.17 -8.66 2.61
C THR A 336 -37.65 -7.47 1.77
N PRO A 337 -38.93 -7.42 1.37
CA PRO A 337 -39.45 -6.35 0.50
C PRO A 337 -39.60 -5.00 1.21
N TYR A 338 -39.44 -4.98 2.54
CA TYR A 338 -39.53 -3.79 3.38
C TYR A 338 -38.42 -3.87 4.43
N LEU A 339 -37.23 -3.36 4.10
CA LEU A 339 -36.31 -2.94 5.16
C LEU A 339 -37.05 -1.87 5.96
N PRO A 340 -37.23 -2.03 7.29
CA PRO A 340 -37.85 -1.00 8.08
C PRO A 340 -37.06 0.29 7.86
N THR A 341 -37.79 1.37 7.58
CA THR A 341 -37.23 2.70 7.48
C THR A 341 -36.76 3.06 8.89
N PHE A 342 -35.51 2.75 9.20
CA PHE A 342 -34.84 3.31 10.36
C PHE A 342 -34.89 4.83 10.14
N ALA A 343 -35.64 5.55 10.97
CA ALA A 343 -36.00 6.95 10.69
C ALA A 343 -34.80 7.89 10.50
N SER A 344 -33.58 7.46 10.86
CA SER A 344 -32.33 8.18 10.67
C SER A 344 -31.49 7.74 9.46
N VAL A 345 -31.71 6.54 8.89
CA VAL A 345 -30.83 5.96 7.88
C VAL A 345 -31.23 6.45 6.49
N GLU A 346 -30.35 7.23 5.87
CA GLU A 346 -30.55 7.85 4.56
C GLU A 346 -30.22 6.87 3.42
N GLU A 347 -29.18 6.05 3.60
CA GLU A 347 -28.67 5.12 2.60
C GLU A 347 -28.57 3.70 3.17
N VAL A 348 -29.30 2.74 2.57
CA VAL A 348 -29.17 1.32 2.89
C VAL A 348 -28.74 0.56 1.64
N HIS A 349 -27.60 -0.11 1.73
CA HIS A 349 -27.05 -0.93 0.67
C HIS A 349 -26.93 -2.38 1.13
N VAL A 350 -27.56 -3.28 0.38
CA VAL A 350 -27.58 -4.70 0.70
C VAL A 350 -26.91 -5.45 -0.44
N LEU A 351 -25.82 -6.15 -0.13
CA LEU A 351 -25.01 -6.88 -1.10
C LEU A 351 -25.12 -8.38 -0.84
N ALA A 352 -25.40 -9.14 -1.90
CA ALA A 352 -25.45 -10.61 -1.83
C ALA A 352 -24.05 -11.26 -1.71
N GLY A 353 -22.98 -10.48 -1.84
CA GLY A 353 -21.59 -10.97 -1.84
C GLY A 353 -20.70 -10.22 -0.84
N SER A 354 -19.41 -10.48 -0.91
CA SER A 354 -18.38 -9.81 -0.10
C SER A 354 -18.27 -8.32 -0.47
N TRP A 355 -17.56 -7.58 0.37
CA TRP A 355 -17.15 -6.21 0.07
C TRP A 355 -16.39 -6.14 -1.28
N PRO A 356 -16.57 -5.09 -2.08
CA PRO A 356 -15.75 -4.86 -3.28
C PRO A 356 -14.29 -4.58 -2.87
N ASP A 357 -13.45 -5.60 -3.07
CA ASP A 357 -11.99 -5.68 -2.99
C ASP A 357 -11.24 -4.94 -1.85
N ARG A 358 -10.48 -5.70 -1.04
CA ARG A 358 -9.73 -5.27 0.16
C ARG A 358 -8.66 -4.20 -0.11
N SER A 359 -8.29 -3.99 -1.38
CA SER A 359 -7.18 -3.13 -1.81
C SER A 359 -7.48 -1.62 -1.79
N ASN A 360 -8.70 -1.19 -1.46
CA ASN A 360 -9.09 0.24 -1.44
C ASN A 360 -9.49 0.81 -0.06
N LEU A 361 -9.49 0.01 1.01
CA LEU A 361 -9.92 0.49 2.33
C LEU A 361 -8.84 1.27 3.12
N HIS A 362 -7.60 1.30 2.64
CA HIS A 362 -6.57 2.23 3.15
C HIS A 362 -6.80 3.70 2.71
N LEU A 363 -7.91 4.01 2.02
CA LEU A 363 -8.14 5.32 1.37
C LEU A 363 -9.46 6.02 1.74
N LEU A 364 -10.05 5.72 2.89
CA LEU A 364 -11.09 6.59 3.45
C LEU A 364 -10.62 7.16 4.80
N SER A 365 -9.69 8.09 4.72
CA SER A 365 -9.37 9.10 5.74
C SER A 365 -9.31 10.47 5.10
#